data_AF-A0A7G1KED5-F1
#
_entry.id   AF-A0A7G1KED5-F1
#
_cell.length_a   1.000
_cell.length_b   1.000
_cell.length_c   1.000
_cell.angle_alpha   90.00
_cell.angle_beta   90.00
_cell.angle_gamma   90.00
#
_symmetry.space_group_name_H-M   'P 1'
#
loop_
_entity.id
_entity.type
_entity.pdbx_description
1 polymer ?
#
loop_
_entity_poly.entity_id
_entity_poly.type
_entity_poly.pdbx_seq_one_letter_code
_entity_poly.pdbx_strand_id
1 'polypeptide(L)'
;MHVFADSDVTGTLLRELRTVAGIGLRRMAEKTHYSPAYLSQIENGQRPVPEGVAAAYRRALGDDPVAGRLSAIATDPDGTGAADVAVILERTRHLEDRIGAAPVLPVVRGIDTLARGLDNGLASEVTRYRGWLEHATGQRAIADKVLADAAELAQDGPQRAHALSFRSLTARHTGDLAKALDLADATLAEDGVHPALRTFDLYWRGELLARRGENRAAAKAIASDPSESDELPPGGYWYTAGFLAVQRGLVLSCMGHVADGVEEATQGLAAMPPDHRGTDWLNIMLQQIDPELTDAAT
;
A
#
# COMPACT_ATOMS: atom_id res chain seq x y z
N MET A 1 10.04 17.00 20.13
CA MET A 1 9.97 16.07 18.98
C MET A 1 9.58 14.70 19.53
N HIS A 2 8.28 14.45 19.72
CA HIS A 2 7.75 13.14 20.13
C HIS A 2 7.13 12.51 18.89
N VAL A 3 7.84 11.56 18.27
CA VAL A 3 7.45 10.96 16.98
C VAL A 3 6.34 9.91 17.13
N PHE A 4 5.96 9.54 18.36
CA PHE A 4 4.77 8.72 18.64
C PHE A 4 4.17 9.19 19.96
N ALA A 5 2.87 9.49 20.00
CA ALA A 5 2.17 9.59 21.29
C ALA A 5 2.14 8.19 21.91
N ASP A 6 2.58 8.06 23.16
CA ASP A 6 2.80 6.77 23.86
C ASP A 6 1.50 5.96 24.12
N SER A 7 0.35 6.33 23.56
CA SER A 7 -0.95 5.74 23.87
C SER A 7 -1.44 4.60 22.95
N ASP A 8 -0.79 4.32 21.81
CA ASP A 8 -1.35 3.40 20.79
C ASP A 8 -0.49 2.17 20.43
N VAL A 9 0.59 1.88 21.18
CA VAL A 9 1.44 0.71 20.88
C VAL A 9 0.77 -0.58 21.37
N THR A 10 0.27 -1.39 20.44
CA THR A 10 -0.34 -2.69 20.75
C THR A 10 0.70 -3.82 20.79
N GLY A 11 0.36 -4.91 21.50
CA GLY A 11 1.22 -6.10 21.56
C GLY A 11 1.42 -6.73 20.19
N THR A 12 0.34 -6.79 19.39
CA THR A 12 0.40 -7.24 17.99
C THR A 12 1.40 -6.40 17.21
N LEU A 13 1.32 -5.06 17.27
CA LEU A 13 2.27 -4.18 16.59
C LEU A 13 3.73 -4.49 16.96
N LEU A 14 4.03 -4.76 18.23
CA LEU A 14 5.38 -5.17 18.66
C LEU A 14 5.84 -6.49 18.04
N ARG A 15 4.95 -7.48 17.93
CA ARG A 15 5.21 -8.77 17.26
C ARG A 15 5.50 -8.59 15.78
N GLU A 16 4.71 -7.75 15.13
CA GLU A 16 4.80 -7.46 13.71
C GLU A 16 6.14 -6.78 13.39
N LEU A 17 6.47 -5.70 14.11
CA LEU A 17 7.76 -5.00 13.99
C LEU A 17 8.95 -5.93 14.21
N ARG A 18 8.88 -6.80 15.23
CA ARG A 18 9.90 -7.82 15.49
C ARG A 18 10.07 -8.78 14.31
N THR A 19 8.97 -9.20 13.70
CA THR A 19 8.98 -10.17 12.60
C THR A 19 9.49 -9.54 11.31
N VAL A 20 9.11 -8.29 11.01
CA VAL A 20 9.62 -7.51 9.87
C VAL A 20 11.12 -7.24 9.99
N ALA A 21 11.62 -7.04 11.21
CA ALA A 21 13.05 -6.96 11.51
C ALA A 21 13.79 -8.32 11.39
N GLY A 22 13.08 -9.42 11.09
CA GLY A 22 13.67 -10.77 11.01
C GLY A 22 14.14 -11.32 12.36
N ILE A 23 13.65 -10.79 13.48
CA ILE A 23 14.08 -11.17 14.84
C ILE A 23 13.09 -12.20 15.41
N GLY A 24 13.55 -13.41 15.74
CA GLY A 24 12.73 -14.40 16.45
C GLY A 24 12.42 -13.97 17.90
N LEU A 25 11.31 -14.43 18.47
CA LEU A 25 10.87 -14.06 19.84
C LEU A 25 11.93 -14.31 20.91
N ARG A 26 12.66 -15.44 20.83
CA ARG A 26 13.76 -15.75 21.78
C ARG A 26 14.91 -14.75 21.68
N ARG A 27 15.28 -14.36 20.46
CA ARG A 27 16.32 -13.36 20.21
C ARG A 27 15.88 -11.96 20.67
N MET A 28 14.60 -11.63 20.54
CA MET A 28 14.06 -10.38 21.08
C MET A 28 14.04 -10.37 22.60
N ALA A 29 13.67 -11.49 23.23
CA ALA A 29 13.73 -11.66 24.68
C ALA A 29 15.15 -11.44 25.22
N GLU A 30 16.16 -12.00 24.55
CA GLU A 30 17.58 -11.76 24.88
C GLU A 30 17.96 -10.28 24.76
N LYS A 31 17.60 -9.62 23.65
CA LYS A 31 17.89 -8.19 23.39
C LYS A 31 17.19 -7.23 24.36
N THR A 32 15.99 -7.58 24.81
CA THR A 32 15.15 -6.71 25.67
C THR A 32 15.27 -7.06 27.15
N HIS A 33 15.95 -8.16 27.49
CA HIS A 33 16.07 -8.73 28.83
C HIS A 33 14.74 -9.10 29.49
N TYR A 34 13.70 -9.34 28.70
CA TYR A 34 12.43 -9.92 29.16
C TYR A 34 12.36 -11.41 28.84
N SER A 35 11.53 -12.17 29.57
CA SER A 35 11.35 -13.59 29.24
C SER A 35 10.55 -13.78 27.95
N PRO A 36 10.83 -14.81 27.13
CA PRO A 36 10.05 -15.10 25.92
C PRO A 36 8.55 -15.31 26.21
N ALA A 37 8.22 -15.95 27.34
CA ALA A 37 6.83 -16.16 27.75
C ALA A 37 6.12 -14.85 28.08
N TYR A 38 6.79 -13.92 28.76
CA TYR A 38 6.24 -12.61 29.07
C TYR A 38 6.01 -11.77 27.81
N LEU A 39 6.99 -11.76 26.90
CA LEU A 39 6.83 -11.08 25.61
C LEU A 39 5.74 -11.71 24.76
N SER A 40 5.61 -13.05 24.74
CA SER A 40 4.52 -13.72 24.02
C SER A 40 3.14 -13.33 24.55
N GLN A 41 2.98 -13.20 25.87
CA GLN A 41 1.69 -12.80 26.46
C GLN A 41 1.32 -11.37 26.04
N ILE A 42 2.31 -10.47 25.98
CA ILE A 42 2.11 -9.10 25.49
C ILE A 42 1.80 -9.12 24.00
N GLU A 43 2.63 -9.78 23.19
CA GLU A 43 2.52 -9.85 21.73
C GLU A 43 1.20 -10.46 21.23
N ASN A 44 0.58 -11.33 22.02
CA ASN A 44 -0.71 -11.94 21.71
C ASN A 44 -1.89 -11.21 22.38
N GLY A 45 -1.68 -10.02 22.95
CA GLY A 45 -2.72 -9.22 23.59
C GLY A 45 -3.25 -9.77 24.92
N GLN A 46 -2.65 -10.86 25.44
CA GLN A 46 -3.02 -11.44 26.74
C GLN A 46 -2.59 -10.54 27.91
N ARG A 47 -1.67 -9.60 27.67
CA ARG A 47 -1.29 -8.52 28.58
C ARG A 47 -1.19 -7.20 27.81
N PRO A 48 -1.53 -6.07 28.45
CA PRO A 48 -1.28 -4.76 27.87
C PRO A 48 0.23 -4.53 27.71
N VAL A 49 0.63 -3.68 26.77
CA VAL A 49 2.03 -3.30 26.56
C VAL A 49 2.47 -2.33 27.67
N PRO A 50 3.37 -2.72 28.58
CA PRO A 50 3.94 -1.77 29.53
C PRO A 50 4.91 -0.84 28.81
N GLU A 51 5.00 0.42 29.26
CA GLU A 51 5.92 1.43 28.71
C GLU A 51 7.37 0.92 28.65
N GLY A 52 7.83 0.20 29.69
CA GLY A 52 9.17 -0.38 29.73
C GLY A 52 9.41 -1.47 28.67
N VAL A 53 8.37 -2.15 28.19
CA VAL A 53 8.47 -3.12 27.08
C VAL A 53 8.48 -2.38 25.76
N ALA A 54 7.61 -1.38 25.57
CA ALA A 54 7.63 -0.54 24.38
C ALA A 54 9.00 0.14 24.19
N ALA A 55 9.58 0.70 25.25
CA ALA A 55 10.91 1.30 25.24
C ALA A 55 12.02 0.27 24.95
N ALA A 56 11.91 -0.94 25.48
CA ALA A 56 12.89 -2.00 25.20
C ALA A 56 12.80 -2.50 23.76
N TYR A 57 11.60 -2.68 23.21
CA TYR A 57 11.41 -2.98 21.79
C TYR A 57 11.97 -1.86 20.93
N ARG A 58 11.71 -0.59 21.27
CA ARG A 58 12.27 0.55 20.55
C ARG A 58 13.79 0.56 20.53
N ARG A 59 14.46 0.18 21.64
CA ARG A 59 15.93 0.02 21.66
C ARG A 59 16.41 -1.20 20.87
N ALA A 60 15.81 -2.37 21.10
CA ALA A 60 16.22 -3.62 20.49
C ALA A 60 15.99 -3.66 18.96
N LEU A 61 14.91 -3.01 18.51
CA LEU A 61 14.61 -2.70 17.13
C LEU A 61 15.38 -1.48 16.65
N GLY A 62 15.79 -0.55 17.52
CA GLY A 62 16.72 0.54 17.19
C GLY A 62 18.08 0.04 16.69
N ASP A 63 18.50 -1.14 17.16
CA ASP A 63 19.65 -1.89 16.63
C ASP A 63 19.35 -2.63 15.32
N ASP A 64 18.11 -2.60 14.83
CA ASP A 64 17.76 -3.07 13.49
C ASP A 64 18.42 -2.15 12.47
N PRO A 65 18.99 -2.68 11.38
CA PRO A 65 19.64 -1.86 10.36
C PRO A 65 18.75 -0.74 9.81
N VAL A 66 17.42 -0.85 9.88
CA VAL A 66 16.46 0.12 9.34
C VAL A 66 16.12 1.20 10.36
N ALA A 67 15.90 0.87 11.63
CA ALA A 67 15.69 1.89 12.67
C ALA A 67 17.02 2.58 13.03
N GLY A 68 18.12 1.83 13.00
CA GLY A 68 19.47 2.36 13.03
C GLY A 68 19.76 3.25 11.82
N ARG A 69 19.29 2.89 10.61
CA ARG A 69 19.35 3.77 9.43
C ARG A 69 18.45 5.00 9.56
N LEU A 70 17.19 4.88 9.99
CA LEU A 70 16.29 6.01 10.24
C LEU A 70 16.86 6.96 11.30
N SER A 71 17.48 6.42 12.35
CA SER A 71 18.20 7.20 13.35
C SER A 71 19.48 7.81 12.77
N ALA A 72 20.25 7.08 11.96
CA ALA A 72 21.45 7.57 11.30
C ALA A 72 21.13 8.72 10.33
N ILE A 73 20.07 8.58 9.54
CA ILE A 73 19.47 9.61 8.67
C ILE A 73 19.11 10.86 9.47
N ALA A 74 18.48 10.69 10.64
CA ALA A 74 18.10 11.80 11.50
C ALA A 74 19.32 12.52 12.13
N THR A 75 20.44 11.81 12.29
CA THR A 75 21.69 12.36 12.88
C THR A 75 22.70 12.84 11.84
N ASP A 76 22.67 12.30 10.62
CA ASP A 76 23.56 12.63 9.50
C ASP A 76 22.78 12.49 8.17
N PRO A 77 21.94 13.50 7.84
CA PRO A 77 21.16 13.49 6.60
C PRO A 77 22.05 13.46 5.35
N ASP A 78 23.24 14.06 5.43
CA ASP A 78 24.17 14.23 4.31
C ASP A 78 24.89 12.91 3.95
N GLY A 79 24.98 11.97 4.89
CA GLY A 79 25.51 10.62 4.68
C GLY A 79 24.51 9.60 4.13
N THR A 80 23.23 9.98 3.95
CA THR A 80 22.17 9.07 3.52
C THR A 80 22.06 9.00 1.99
N GLY A 81 22.23 7.81 1.42
CA GLY A 81 22.06 7.59 0.00
C GLY A 81 20.62 7.26 -0.42
N ALA A 82 20.32 7.47 -1.71
CA ALA A 82 19.05 7.10 -2.33
C ALA A 82 18.70 5.59 -2.12
N ALA A 83 19.70 4.71 -2.15
CA ALA A 83 19.51 3.28 -1.94
C ALA A 83 18.98 2.93 -0.55
N ASP A 84 19.38 3.67 0.50
CA ASP A 84 18.90 3.44 1.86
C ASP A 84 17.44 3.82 2.00
N VAL A 85 17.05 4.96 1.42
CA VAL A 85 15.66 5.43 1.40
C VAL A 85 14.78 4.45 0.62
N ALA A 86 15.25 3.91 -0.50
CA ALA A 86 14.52 2.89 -1.26
C ALA A 86 14.27 1.61 -0.43
N VAL A 87 15.26 1.14 0.32
CA VAL A 87 15.13 -0.04 1.20
C VAL A 87 14.13 0.24 2.34
N ILE A 88 14.18 1.44 2.94
CA ILE A 88 13.23 1.84 3.98
C ILE A 88 11.81 1.88 3.42
N LEU A 89 11.63 2.48 2.24
CA LEU A 89 10.35 2.60 1.57
C LEU A 89 9.73 1.22 1.33
N GLU A 90 10.50 0.28 0.76
CA GLU A 90 10.03 -1.06 0.48
C GLU A 90 9.59 -1.79 1.75
N ARG A 91 10.41 -1.77 2.80
CA ARG A 91 10.04 -2.41 4.09
C ARG A 91 8.84 -1.74 4.75
N THR A 92 8.67 -0.44 4.55
CA THR A 92 7.52 0.30 5.09
C THR A 92 6.22 -0.15 4.41
N ARG A 93 6.24 -0.47 3.11
CA ARG A 93 5.07 -1.06 2.40
C ARG A 93 4.64 -2.39 3.01
N HIS A 94 5.58 -3.33 3.14
CA HIS A 94 5.29 -4.64 3.74
C HIS A 94 4.86 -4.56 5.21
N LEU A 95 5.37 -3.58 5.96
CA LEU A 95 4.91 -3.32 7.31
C LEU A 95 3.47 -2.81 7.30
N GLU A 96 3.17 -1.89 6.40
CA GLU A 96 1.85 -1.29 6.25
C GLU A 96 0.77 -2.31 5.89
N ASP A 97 1.02 -3.26 4.99
CA ASP A 97 0.09 -4.34 4.67
C ASP A 97 -0.38 -5.13 5.92
N ARG A 98 0.40 -5.09 6.99
CA ARG A 98 0.17 -5.84 8.24
C ARG A 98 -0.42 -5.00 9.37
N ILE A 99 -0.12 -3.70 9.41
CA ILE A 99 -0.51 -2.81 10.53
C ILE A 99 -1.40 -1.64 10.11
N GLY A 100 -1.70 -1.53 8.81
CA GLY A 100 -2.46 -0.47 8.18
C GLY A 100 -1.67 0.81 7.91
N ALA A 101 -2.28 1.71 7.12
CA ALA A 101 -1.67 2.95 6.64
C ALA A 101 -1.35 4.00 7.72
N ALA A 102 -2.20 4.13 8.75
CA ALA A 102 -2.09 5.23 9.72
C ALA A 102 -0.78 5.20 10.53
N PRO A 103 -0.33 4.05 11.07
CA PRO A 103 0.94 3.96 11.81
C PRO A 103 2.20 4.30 11.00
N VAL A 104 2.22 4.02 9.68
CA VAL A 104 3.42 4.21 8.85
C VAL A 104 3.52 5.60 8.22
N LEU A 105 2.41 6.32 8.09
CA LEU A 105 2.34 7.62 7.41
C LEU A 105 3.36 8.66 7.94
N PRO A 106 3.59 8.81 9.27
CA PRO A 106 4.61 9.75 9.77
C PRO A 106 6.02 9.44 9.27
N VAL A 107 6.38 8.15 9.15
CA VAL A 107 7.69 7.72 8.64
C VAL A 107 7.83 8.13 7.17
N VAL A 108 6.80 7.86 6.37
CA VAL A 108 6.81 8.17 4.93
C VAL A 108 6.89 9.68 4.68
N ARG A 109 6.21 10.51 5.48
CA ARG A 109 6.36 11.98 5.43
C ARG A 109 7.80 12.43 5.72
N GLY A 110 8.48 11.76 6.65
CA GLY A 110 9.88 12.03 6.97
C GLY A 110 10.81 11.72 5.79
N ILE A 111 10.69 10.52 5.20
CA ILE A 111 11.54 10.12 4.08
C ILE A 111 11.23 10.85 2.77
N ASP A 112 10.01 11.35 2.56
CA ASP A 112 9.64 12.20 1.40
C ASP A 112 10.52 13.46 1.33
N THR A 113 10.73 14.11 2.48
CA THR A 113 11.58 15.32 2.56
C THR A 113 13.02 15.02 2.15
N LEU A 114 13.55 13.84 2.54
CA LEU A 114 14.91 13.42 2.23
C LEU A 114 15.05 13.01 0.76
N ALA A 115 14.09 12.23 0.24
CA ALA A 115 14.10 11.75 -1.14
C ALA A 115 14.20 12.89 -2.16
N ARG A 116 13.49 14.01 -1.91
CA ARG A 116 13.54 15.23 -2.73
C ARG A 116 14.92 15.87 -2.85
N GLY A 117 15.79 15.67 -1.86
CA GLY A 117 17.16 16.16 -1.90
C GLY A 117 18.14 15.24 -2.62
N LEU A 118 17.73 14.00 -2.93
CA LEU A 118 18.62 12.94 -3.41
C LEU A 118 18.42 12.66 -4.90
N ASP A 119 17.19 12.35 -5.31
CA ASP A 119 16.87 11.92 -6.68
C ASP A 119 15.38 12.11 -6.97
N ASN A 120 15.04 12.65 -8.15
CA ASN A 120 13.65 12.92 -8.51
C ASN A 120 12.82 11.64 -8.74
N GLY A 121 13.43 10.57 -9.26
CA GLY A 121 12.74 9.29 -9.46
C GLY A 121 12.32 8.67 -8.12
N LEU A 122 13.27 8.62 -7.18
CA LEU A 122 12.99 8.19 -5.81
C LEU A 122 11.99 9.13 -5.11
N ALA A 123 12.13 10.45 -5.29
CA ALA A 123 11.18 11.42 -4.74
C ALA A 123 9.76 11.19 -5.28
N SER A 124 9.61 10.93 -6.58
CA SER A 124 8.32 10.55 -7.18
C SER A 124 7.75 9.29 -6.54
N GLU A 125 8.57 8.27 -6.34
CA GLU A 125 8.15 6.99 -5.75
C GLU A 125 7.68 7.14 -4.30
N VAL A 126 8.45 7.86 -3.47
CA VAL A 126 8.11 8.12 -2.06
C VAL A 126 6.88 9.02 -1.97
N THR A 127 6.82 10.08 -2.78
CA THR A 127 5.68 11.01 -2.81
C THR A 127 4.41 10.29 -3.24
N ARG A 128 4.47 9.40 -4.23
CA ARG A 128 3.33 8.57 -4.66
C ARG A 128 2.83 7.68 -3.51
N TYR A 129 3.73 6.98 -2.83
CA TYR A 129 3.35 6.12 -1.71
C TYR A 129 2.74 6.93 -0.55
N ARG A 130 3.31 8.10 -0.23
CA ARG A 130 2.71 9.05 0.70
C ARG A 130 1.29 9.43 0.27
N GLY A 131 1.09 9.77 -0.99
CA GLY A 131 -0.21 10.13 -1.54
C GLY A 131 -1.27 9.05 -1.32
N TRP A 132 -0.89 7.78 -1.51
CA TRP A 132 -1.75 6.64 -1.21
C TRP A 132 -2.07 6.50 0.29
N LEU A 133 -1.09 6.66 1.18
CA LEU A 133 -1.32 6.61 2.63
C LEU A 133 -2.23 7.74 3.13
N GLU A 134 -2.04 8.96 2.62
CA GLU A 134 -2.92 10.10 2.90
C GLU A 134 -4.35 9.79 2.42
N HIS A 135 -4.49 9.14 1.27
CA HIS A 135 -5.80 8.70 0.77
C HIS A 135 -6.45 7.66 1.71
N ALA A 136 -5.72 6.60 2.06
CA ALA A 136 -6.20 5.51 2.90
C ALA A 136 -6.60 5.99 4.31
N THR A 137 -5.93 7.02 4.83
CA THR A 137 -6.23 7.66 6.12
C THR A 137 -7.31 8.75 6.04
N GLY A 138 -7.99 8.87 4.90
CA GLY A 138 -9.12 9.80 4.70
C GLY A 138 -8.72 11.24 4.34
N GLN A 139 -7.43 11.54 4.21
CA GLN A 139 -6.90 12.87 3.87
C GLN A 139 -6.93 13.15 2.36
N ARG A 140 -8.10 12.98 1.74
CA ARG A 140 -8.27 12.99 0.26
C ARG A 140 -7.78 14.28 -0.42
N ALA A 141 -7.98 15.44 0.21
CA ALA A 141 -7.50 16.72 -0.34
C ALA A 141 -5.97 16.86 -0.30
N ILE A 142 -5.31 16.25 0.69
CA ILE A 142 -3.84 16.19 0.77
C ILE A 142 -3.34 15.17 -0.25
N ALA A 143 -3.97 14.00 -0.31
CA ALA A 143 -3.65 12.95 -1.27
C ALA A 143 -3.65 13.46 -2.71
N ASP A 144 -4.69 14.19 -3.16
CA ASP A 144 -4.75 14.72 -4.53
C ASP A 144 -3.57 15.67 -4.86
N LYS A 145 -3.18 16.52 -3.90
CA LYS A 145 -2.05 17.45 -4.07
C LYS A 145 -0.71 16.70 -4.12
N VAL A 146 -0.52 15.75 -3.20
CA VAL A 146 0.70 14.95 -3.11
C VAL A 146 0.85 14.07 -4.36
N LEU A 147 -0.22 13.47 -4.87
CA LEU A 147 -0.19 12.65 -6.07
C LEU A 147 0.01 13.47 -7.35
N ALA A 148 -0.49 14.72 -7.39
CA ALA A 148 -0.17 15.65 -8.48
C ALA A 148 1.34 15.95 -8.50
N ASP A 149 1.93 16.25 -7.34
CA ASP A 149 3.36 16.52 -7.20
C ASP A 149 4.22 15.29 -7.55
N ALA A 150 3.78 14.08 -7.17
CA ALA A 150 4.45 12.84 -7.58
C ALA A 150 4.49 12.67 -9.11
N ALA A 151 3.43 13.09 -9.83
CA ALA A 151 3.38 13.04 -11.28
C ALA A 151 4.32 14.07 -11.95
N GLU A 152 4.54 15.22 -11.32
CA GLU A 152 5.52 16.23 -11.78
C GLU A 152 6.97 15.80 -11.53
N LEU A 153 7.22 15.07 -10.43
CA LEU A 153 8.54 14.53 -10.10
C LEU A 153 8.93 13.31 -10.95
N ALA A 154 7.94 12.64 -11.57
CA ALA A 154 8.15 11.42 -12.33
C ALA A 154 9.20 11.58 -13.43
N GLN A 155 10.10 10.61 -13.55
CA GLN A 155 11.19 10.64 -14.53
C GLN A 155 10.86 9.86 -15.81
N ASP A 156 9.80 9.07 -15.80
CA ASP A 156 9.36 8.25 -16.93
C ASP A 156 7.83 8.08 -16.94
N GLY A 157 7.32 7.53 -18.04
CA GLY A 157 5.90 7.24 -18.25
C GLY A 157 5.32 6.31 -17.18
N PRO A 158 5.96 5.19 -16.81
CA PRO A 158 5.49 4.30 -15.75
C PRO A 158 5.30 4.97 -14.39
N GLN A 159 6.26 5.80 -13.94
CA GLN A 159 6.14 6.53 -12.68
C GLN A 159 4.97 7.51 -12.71
N ARG A 160 4.83 8.25 -13.81
CA ARG A 160 3.76 9.22 -14.01
C ARG A 160 2.40 8.55 -14.10
N ALA A 161 2.27 7.47 -14.85
CA ALA A 161 1.07 6.65 -14.95
C ALA A 161 0.59 6.20 -13.57
N HIS A 162 1.49 5.66 -12.74
CA HIS A 162 1.13 5.16 -11.41
C HIS A 162 0.65 6.30 -10.48
N ALA A 163 1.26 7.49 -10.56
CA ALA A 163 0.81 8.67 -9.82
C ALA A 163 -0.60 9.14 -10.27
N LEU A 164 -0.84 9.20 -11.58
CA LEU A 164 -2.13 9.56 -12.17
C LEU A 164 -3.24 8.56 -11.80
N SER A 165 -2.93 7.25 -11.80
CA SER A 165 -3.85 6.18 -11.42
C SER A 165 -4.35 6.33 -9.97
N PHE A 166 -3.43 6.53 -9.01
CA PHE A 166 -3.82 6.81 -7.61
C PHE A 166 -4.56 8.15 -7.45
N ARG A 167 -4.23 9.14 -8.26
CA ARG A 167 -4.94 10.43 -8.24
C ARG A 167 -6.38 10.26 -8.76
N SER A 168 -6.58 9.41 -9.77
CA SER A 168 -7.89 9.01 -10.26
C SER A 168 -8.71 8.32 -9.16
N LEU A 169 -8.11 7.41 -8.39
CA LEU A 169 -8.72 6.79 -7.20
C LEU A 169 -9.20 7.83 -6.19
N THR A 170 -8.37 8.83 -5.91
CA THR A 170 -8.73 9.94 -5.01
C THR A 170 -9.91 10.74 -5.55
N ALA A 171 -9.91 11.09 -6.84
CA ALA A 171 -11.01 11.79 -7.48
C ALA A 171 -12.33 10.98 -7.41
N ARG A 172 -12.28 9.67 -7.68
CA ARG A 172 -13.43 8.75 -7.55
C ARG A 172 -14.01 8.78 -6.14
N HIS A 173 -13.18 8.65 -5.11
CA HIS A 173 -13.64 8.66 -3.71
C HIS A 173 -14.12 10.05 -3.22
N THR A 174 -13.82 11.12 -3.95
CA THR A 174 -14.43 12.44 -3.72
C THR A 174 -15.72 12.67 -4.51
N GLY A 175 -16.13 11.70 -5.35
CA GLY A 175 -17.34 11.78 -6.19
C GLY A 175 -17.14 12.49 -7.53
N ASP A 176 -15.92 12.92 -7.85
CA ASP A 176 -15.60 13.60 -9.12
C ASP A 176 -15.23 12.56 -10.18
N LEU A 177 -16.26 11.87 -10.70
CA LEU A 177 -16.09 10.83 -11.73
C LEU A 177 -15.58 11.37 -13.06
N ALA A 178 -15.82 12.65 -13.37
CA ALA A 178 -15.30 13.28 -14.59
C ALA A 178 -13.78 13.41 -14.49
N LYS A 179 -13.28 14.03 -13.42
CA LYS A 179 -11.84 14.13 -13.17
C LYS A 179 -11.19 12.75 -13.05
N ALA A 180 -11.85 11.79 -12.40
CA ALA A 180 -11.32 10.43 -12.29
C ALA A 180 -11.11 9.80 -13.68
N LEU A 181 -12.09 9.93 -14.59
CA LEU A 181 -12.00 9.38 -15.93
C LEU A 181 -10.92 10.08 -16.77
N ASP A 182 -10.83 11.42 -16.70
CA ASP A 182 -9.78 12.19 -17.39
C ASP A 182 -8.37 11.75 -16.94
N LEU A 183 -8.18 11.50 -15.64
CA LEU A 183 -6.93 11.00 -15.08
C LEU A 183 -6.64 9.55 -15.50
N ALA A 184 -7.66 8.71 -15.61
CA ALA A 184 -7.51 7.34 -16.11
C ALA A 184 -7.14 7.32 -17.60
N ASP A 185 -7.75 8.19 -18.41
CA ASP A 185 -7.39 8.37 -19.83
C ASP A 185 -5.94 8.88 -19.96
N ALA A 186 -5.53 9.84 -19.13
CA ALA A 186 -4.15 10.31 -19.08
C ALA A 186 -3.16 9.21 -18.67
N THR A 187 -3.52 8.36 -17.70
CA THR A 187 -2.73 7.19 -17.31
C THR A 187 -2.51 6.25 -18.49
N LEU A 188 -3.56 5.99 -19.27
CA LEU A 188 -3.48 5.16 -20.47
C LEU A 188 -2.76 5.85 -21.65
N ALA A 189 -2.48 7.14 -21.59
CA ALA A 189 -1.69 7.82 -22.60
C ALA A 189 -0.16 7.66 -22.38
N GLU A 190 0.26 7.23 -21.19
CA GLU A 190 1.69 7.04 -20.87
C GLU A 190 2.25 5.76 -21.54
N ASP A 191 3.46 5.89 -22.09
CA ASP A 191 4.20 4.81 -22.75
C ASP A 191 5.07 4.02 -21.76
N GLY A 192 5.45 2.80 -22.14
CA GLY A 192 6.39 1.96 -21.38
C GLY A 192 5.83 1.35 -20.09
N VAL A 193 4.55 1.55 -19.79
CA VAL A 193 3.87 0.97 -18.63
C VAL A 193 3.86 -0.56 -18.71
N HIS A 194 4.23 -1.22 -17.62
CA HIS A 194 4.24 -2.68 -17.54
C HIS A 194 2.85 -3.27 -17.85
N PRO A 195 2.74 -4.37 -18.63
CA PRO A 195 1.46 -4.93 -19.07
C PRO A 195 0.45 -5.20 -17.95
N ALA A 196 0.88 -5.72 -16.80
CA ALA A 196 -0.02 -5.98 -15.67
C ALA A 196 -0.65 -4.68 -15.11
N LEU A 197 0.13 -3.60 -14.99
CA LEU A 197 -0.37 -2.29 -14.56
C LEU A 197 -1.28 -1.70 -15.64
N ARG A 198 -0.93 -1.88 -16.92
CA ARG A 198 -1.76 -1.46 -18.04
C ARG A 198 -3.14 -2.14 -18.03
N THR A 199 -3.20 -3.44 -17.74
CA THR A 199 -4.47 -4.16 -17.58
C THR A 199 -5.26 -3.61 -16.40
N PHE A 200 -4.62 -3.36 -15.26
CA PHE A 200 -5.27 -2.72 -14.13
C PHE A 200 -5.87 -1.37 -14.52
N ASP A 201 -5.13 -0.49 -15.19
CA ASP A 201 -5.60 0.84 -15.57
C ASP A 201 -6.77 0.78 -16.59
N LEU A 202 -6.78 -0.23 -17.47
CA LEU A 202 -7.93 -0.51 -18.34
C LEU A 202 -9.16 -0.93 -17.53
N TYR A 203 -9.00 -1.82 -16.55
CA TYR A 203 -10.11 -2.26 -15.71
C TYR A 203 -10.61 -1.14 -14.80
N TRP A 204 -9.70 -0.36 -14.23
CA TRP A 204 -10.00 0.84 -13.47
C TRP A 204 -10.82 1.85 -14.29
N ARG A 205 -10.42 2.11 -15.53
CA ARG A 205 -11.22 2.91 -16.46
C ARG A 205 -12.59 2.28 -16.73
N GLY A 206 -12.63 0.95 -16.90
CA GLY A 206 -13.87 0.19 -17.03
C GLY A 206 -14.83 0.41 -15.85
N GLU A 207 -14.32 0.39 -14.63
CA GLU A 207 -15.07 0.68 -13.40
C GLU A 207 -15.69 2.08 -13.46
N LEU A 208 -14.89 3.10 -13.78
CA LEU A 208 -15.35 4.49 -13.87
C LEU A 208 -16.44 4.68 -14.92
N LEU A 209 -16.31 4.02 -16.08
CA LEU A 209 -17.32 4.03 -17.13
C LEU A 209 -18.61 3.32 -16.70
N ALA A 210 -18.50 2.16 -16.05
CA ALA A 210 -19.64 1.42 -15.52
C ALA A 210 -20.42 2.25 -14.49
N ARG A 211 -19.72 2.92 -13.57
CA ARG A 211 -20.33 3.84 -12.58
C ARG A 211 -21.02 5.05 -13.20
N ARG A 212 -20.64 5.44 -14.41
CA ARG A 212 -21.34 6.46 -15.23
C ARG A 212 -22.49 5.90 -16.07
N GLY A 213 -22.73 4.59 -16.03
CA GLY A 213 -23.74 3.89 -16.84
C GLY A 213 -23.29 3.59 -18.28
N GLU A 214 -22.00 3.77 -18.59
CA GLU A 214 -21.44 3.56 -19.93
C GLU A 214 -21.02 2.09 -20.15
N ASN A 215 -21.95 1.16 -19.88
CA ASN A 215 -21.67 -0.28 -19.77
C ASN A 215 -21.02 -0.89 -21.03
N ARG A 216 -21.37 -0.42 -22.23
CA ARG A 216 -20.74 -0.90 -23.48
C ARG A 216 -19.26 -0.53 -23.54
N ALA A 217 -18.90 0.67 -23.09
CA ALA A 217 -17.51 1.12 -23.05
C ALA A 217 -16.74 0.42 -21.93
N ALA A 218 -17.38 0.20 -20.78
CA ALA A 218 -16.83 -0.58 -19.67
C ALA A 218 -16.52 -2.03 -20.10
N ALA A 219 -17.47 -2.71 -20.74
CA ALA A 219 -17.29 -4.07 -21.26
C ALA A 219 -16.11 -4.17 -22.25
N LYS A 220 -15.93 -3.14 -23.10
CA LYS A 220 -14.78 -3.08 -24.01
C LYS A 220 -13.46 -2.93 -23.25
N ALA A 221 -13.44 -2.19 -22.14
CA ALA A 221 -12.22 -1.96 -21.36
C ALA A 221 -11.73 -3.22 -20.64
N ILE A 222 -12.65 -4.10 -20.22
CA ILE A 222 -12.32 -5.36 -19.51
C ILE A 222 -12.20 -6.59 -20.43
N ALA A 223 -12.33 -6.41 -21.75
CA ALA A 223 -12.32 -7.52 -22.70
C ALA A 223 -10.94 -8.19 -22.86
N SER A 224 -9.86 -7.51 -22.47
CA SER A 224 -8.51 -8.05 -22.53
C SER A 224 -8.21 -8.85 -21.26
N ASP A 225 -7.64 -10.04 -21.44
CA ASP A 225 -7.14 -10.83 -20.33
C ASP A 225 -5.84 -10.23 -19.76
N PRO A 226 -5.58 -10.43 -18.45
CA PRO A 226 -4.34 -10.01 -17.83
C PRO A 226 -3.14 -10.74 -18.44
N SER A 227 -2.01 -10.04 -18.57
CA SER A 227 -0.74 -10.64 -18.98
C SER A 227 -0.21 -11.59 -17.91
N GLU A 228 0.29 -12.76 -18.31
CA GLU A 228 0.99 -13.74 -17.46
C GLU A 228 2.46 -13.33 -17.21
N SER A 229 2.72 -12.09 -16.82
CA SER A 229 4.10 -11.67 -16.49
C SER A 229 4.42 -12.00 -15.03
N ASP A 230 5.43 -12.83 -14.79
CA ASP A 230 5.91 -13.17 -13.45
C ASP A 230 6.81 -12.07 -12.84
N GLU A 231 7.36 -11.16 -13.65
CA GLU A 231 8.26 -10.10 -13.18
C GLU A 231 7.53 -8.75 -13.09
N LEU A 232 7.01 -8.44 -11.90
CA LEU A 232 6.31 -7.19 -11.62
C LEU A 232 7.30 -6.05 -11.32
N PRO A 233 6.97 -4.79 -11.67
CA PRO A 233 7.82 -3.66 -11.33
C PRO A 233 7.90 -3.45 -9.81
N PRO A 234 8.98 -2.83 -9.30
CA PRO A 234 9.08 -2.46 -7.89
C PRO A 234 7.85 -1.70 -7.38
N GLY A 235 7.33 -2.11 -6.21
CA GLY A 235 6.09 -1.56 -5.66
C GLY A 235 4.82 -1.91 -6.45
N GLY A 236 4.88 -2.88 -7.36
CA GLY A 236 3.75 -3.41 -8.11
C GLY A 236 3.42 -4.87 -7.79
N TYR A 237 3.95 -5.41 -6.68
CA TYR A 237 3.85 -6.84 -6.30
C TYR A 237 2.40 -7.33 -6.12
N TRP A 238 1.45 -6.43 -5.89
CA TRP A 238 0.03 -6.77 -5.76
C TRP A 238 -0.72 -6.91 -7.10
N TYR A 239 -0.17 -6.47 -8.25
CA TYR A 239 -0.81 -6.57 -9.58
C TYR A 239 -0.75 -7.99 -10.18
N THR A 240 -1.13 -8.97 -9.37
CA THR A 240 -1.19 -10.38 -9.73
C THR A 240 -2.45 -10.70 -10.52
N ALA A 241 -2.47 -11.85 -11.22
CA ALA A 241 -3.65 -12.31 -11.96
C ALA A 241 -4.91 -12.38 -11.07
N GLY A 242 -4.79 -12.86 -9.83
CA GLY A 242 -5.91 -12.88 -8.90
C GLY A 242 -6.45 -11.49 -8.57
N PHE A 243 -5.57 -10.47 -8.50
CA PHE A 243 -5.98 -9.11 -8.14
C PHE A 243 -6.72 -8.47 -9.30
N LEU A 244 -6.20 -8.69 -10.51
CA LEU A 244 -6.84 -8.24 -11.74
C LEU A 244 -8.21 -8.88 -11.94
N ALA A 245 -8.39 -10.16 -11.56
CA ALA A 245 -9.70 -10.81 -11.56
C ALA A 245 -10.66 -10.18 -10.54
N VAL A 246 -10.22 -9.88 -9.31
CA VAL A 246 -11.05 -9.14 -8.33
C VAL A 246 -11.46 -7.77 -8.87
N GLN A 247 -10.53 -7.01 -9.47
CA GLN A 247 -10.85 -5.72 -10.10
C GLN A 247 -11.85 -5.91 -11.26
N ARG A 248 -11.71 -6.95 -12.09
CA ARG A 248 -12.65 -7.26 -13.18
C ARG A 248 -14.06 -7.58 -12.65
N GLY A 249 -14.14 -8.35 -11.55
CA GLY A 249 -15.39 -8.63 -10.83
C GLY A 249 -16.08 -7.36 -10.31
N LEU A 250 -15.30 -6.38 -9.85
CA LEU A 250 -15.81 -5.06 -9.46
C LEU A 250 -16.39 -4.29 -10.66
N VAL A 251 -15.76 -4.34 -11.82
CA VAL A 251 -16.32 -3.71 -13.04
C VAL A 251 -17.65 -4.38 -13.43
N LEU A 252 -17.69 -5.71 -13.45
CA LEU A 252 -18.91 -6.48 -13.74
C LEU A 252 -20.06 -6.09 -12.81
N SER A 253 -19.79 -6.01 -11.51
CA SER A 253 -20.78 -5.60 -10.51
C SER A 253 -21.25 -4.16 -10.72
N CYS A 254 -20.34 -3.23 -11.03
CA CYS A 254 -20.71 -1.84 -11.36
C CYS A 254 -21.57 -1.73 -12.62
N MET A 255 -21.45 -2.66 -13.57
CA MET A 255 -22.31 -2.72 -14.77
C MET A 255 -23.69 -3.35 -14.48
N GLY A 256 -23.92 -3.88 -13.28
CA GLY A 256 -25.15 -4.58 -12.87
C GLY A 256 -25.09 -6.10 -13.01
N HIS A 257 -23.95 -6.66 -13.43
CA HIS A 257 -23.72 -8.11 -13.54
C HIS A 257 -23.19 -8.67 -12.22
N VAL A 258 -23.95 -8.51 -11.13
CA VAL A 258 -23.48 -8.82 -9.76
C VAL A 258 -23.10 -10.29 -9.60
N ALA A 259 -23.90 -11.22 -10.11
CA ALA A 259 -23.61 -12.66 -10.01
C ALA A 259 -22.27 -13.02 -10.69
N ASP A 260 -22.08 -12.55 -11.93
CA ASP A 260 -20.83 -12.75 -12.68
C ASP A 260 -19.65 -12.08 -11.96
N GLY A 261 -19.88 -10.89 -11.38
CA GLY A 261 -18.86 -10.16 -10.64
C GLY A 261 -18.41 -10.87 -9.35
N VAL A 262 -19.35 -11.47 -8.61
CA VAL A 262 -19.05 -12.27 -7.42
C VAL A 262 -18.30 -13.55 -7.80
N GLU A 263 -18.70 -14.23 -8.87
CA GLU A 263 -18.01 -15.43 -9.35
C GLU A 263 -16.56 -15.12 -9.74
N GLU A 264 -16.37 -14.09 -10.57
CA GLU A 264 -15.04 -13.63 -11.02
C GLU A 264 -14.14 -13.24 -9.85
N ALA A 265 -14.67 -12.47 -8.89
CA ALA A 265 -13.92 -12.06 -7.70
C ALA A 265 -13.58 -13.23 -6.78
N THR A 266 -14.46 -14.23 -6.66
CA THR A 266 -14.20 -15.44 -5.87
C THR A 266 -13.07 -16.27 -6.47
N GLN A 267 -13.04 -16.41 -7.81
CA GLN A 267 -11.94 -17.07 -8.51
C GLN A 267 -10.63 -16.29 -8.35
N GLY A 268 -10.67 -14.97 -8.49
CA GLY A 268 -9.52 -14.10 -8.27
C GLY A 268 -8.96 -14.19 -6.84
N LEU A 269 -9.86 -14.22 -5.86
CA LEU A 269 -9.51 -14.41 -4.46
C LEU A 269 -8.83 -15.76 -4.24
N ALA A 270 -9.35 -16.85 -4.81
CA ALA A 270 -8.73 -18.18 -4.72
C ALA A 270 -7.30 -18.23 -5.33
N ALA A 271 -7.02 -17.38 -6.31
CA ALA A 271 -5.71 -17.25 -6.95
C ALA A 271 -4.77 -16.21 -6.29
N MET A 272 -5.20 -15.55 -5.21
CA MET A 272 -4.36 -14.60 -4.48
C MET A 272 -3.14 -15.28 -3.83
N PRO A 273 -1.96 -14.64 -3.87
CA PRO A 273 -0.86 -15.02 -2.99
C PRO A 273 -1.28 -15.02 -1.52
N PRO A 274 -0.82 -15.97 -0.69
CA PRO A 274 -1.18 -16.02 0.72
C PRO A 274 -0.93 -14.72 1.48
N ASP A 275 0.17 -14.02 1.16
CA ASP A 275 0.57 -12.79 1.84
C ASP A 275 -0.35 -11.58 1.53
N HIS A 276 -1.19 -11.67 0.49
CA HIS A 276 -2.17 -10.63 0.16
C HIS A 276 -3.55 -10.90 0.77
N ARG A 277 -3.80 -12.13 1.25
CA ARG A 277 -5.07 -12.53 1.85
C ARG A 277 -5.31 -11.77 3.15
N GLY A 278 -6.55 -11.40 3.41
CA GLY A 278 -6.98 -10.71 4.63
C GLY A 278 -6.53 -9.27 4.77
N THR A 279 -5.84 -8.70 3.77
CA THR A 279 -5.43 -7.29 3.78
C THR A 279 -6.64 -6.34 3.71
N ASP A 280 -6.51 -5.15 4.31
CA ASP A 280 -7.58 -4.15 4.33
C ASP A 280 -7.97 -3.71 2.92
N TRP A 281 -6.98 -3.49 2.05
CA TRP A 281 -7.23 -3.02 0.69
C TRP A 281 -8.01 -4.05 -0.14
N LEU A 282 -7.74 -5.34 0.03
CA LEU A 282 -8.47 -6.40 -0.67
C LEU A 282 -9.91 -6.48 -0.18
N ASN A 283 -10.10 -6.47 1.13
CA ASN A 283 -11.43 -6.53 1.74
C ASN A 283 -12.31 -5.31 1.38
N ILE A 284 -11.72 -4.11 1.32
CA ILE A 284 -12.41 -2.90 0.85
C ILE A 284 -12.88 -3.04 -0.61
N MET A 285 -12.13 -3.74 -1.46
CA MET A 285 -12.54 -3.99 -2.84
C MET A 285 -13.65 -5.03 -2.92
N LEU A 286 -13.53 -6.16 -2.21
CA LEU A 286 -14.53 -7.22 -2.19
C LEU A 286 -15.90 -6.71 -1.72
N GLN A 287 -15.94 -5.87 -0.68
CA GLN A 287 -17.18 -5.26 -0.18
C GLN A 287 -17.86 -4.30 -1.15
N GLN A 288 -17.14 -3.79 -2.15
CA GLN A 288 -17.73 -2.98 -3.23
C GLN A 288 -18.38 -3.83 -4.33
N ILE A 289 -18.05 -5.13 -4.38
CA ILE A 289 -18.64 -6.12 -5.30
C ILE A 289 -19.92 -6.65 -4.68
N ASP A 290 -19.81 -7.17 -3.46
CA ASP A 290 -20.91 -7.66 -2.64
C ASP A 290 -20.58 -7.43 -1.16
N PRO A 291 -21.46 -6.79 -0.37
CA PRO A 291 -21.22 -6.54 1.06
C PRO A 291 -20.94 -7.80 1.90
N GLU A 292 -21.39 -8.97 1.46
CA GLU A 292 -21.15 -10.26 2.13
C GLU A 292 -19.83 -10.91 1.70
N LEU A 293 -19.23 -10.46 0.59
CA LEU A 293 -17.96 -10.98 0.10
C LEU A 293 -16.80 -10.40 0.92
N THR A 294 -16.18 -11.25 1.73
CA THR A 294 -15.04 -10.91 2.58
C THR A 294 -14.01 -12.03 2.58
N ASP A 295 -12.76 -11.65 2.73
CA ASP A 295 -11.65 -12.56 2.96
C ASP A 295 -11.31 -12.56 4.45
N ALA A 296 -11.86 -13.54 5.18
CA ALA A 296 -11.51 -13.73 6.58
C ALA A 296 -10.06 -14.23 6.67
N ALA A 297 -9.19 -13.43 7.30
CA ALA A 297 -7.83 -13.84 7.62
C ALA A 297 -7.86 -15.19 8.37
N THR A 298 -7.17 -16.19 7.83
CA THR A 298 -7.04 -17.53 8.44
C THR A 298 -5.92 -17.58 9.46
#